data_AF-A0A9D1C8Z7-F1
#
_entry.id   AF-A0A9D1C8Z7-F1
#
_cell.length_a   1.000
_cell.length_b   1.000
_cell.length_c   1.000
_cell.angle_alpha   90.00
_cell.angle_beta   90.00
_cell.angle_gamma   90.00
#
_symmetry.space_group_name_H-M   'P 1'
#
loop_
_entity.id
_entity.type
_entity.pdbx_description
1 polymer ?
#
loop_
_entity_poly.entity_id
_entity_poly.type
_entity_poly.pdbx_seq_one_letter_code
_entity_poly.pdbx_strand_id
1 'polypeptide(L)' 'MNQTYYDAVTTLESKGCDWEYIQGWIGGYLGNPKREEQRINDAYEAGYEDGESKNTDNCDKWIKS' A
#
# COMPACT_ATOMS: atom_id res chain seq x y z
N MET A 1 -19.04 -1.95 -4.78
CA MET A 1 -17.81 -1.45 -4.11
C MET A 1 -17.27 -2.57 -3.23
N ASN A 2 -15.95 -2.80 -3.23
CA ASN A 2 -15.33 -3.82 -2.39
C ASN A 2 -15.03 -3.22 -1.01
N GLN A 3 -15.82 -3.57 0.00
CA GLN A 3 -15.73 -2.98 1.34
C GLN A 3 -14.35 -3.20 1.98
N THR A 4 -13.77 -4.39 1.82
CA THR A 4 -12.44 -4.74 2.35
C THR A 4 -11.34 -3.80 1.83
N TYR A 5 -11.40 -3.43 0.55
CA TYR A 5 -10.48 -2.46 -0.03
C TYR A 5 -10.58 -1.09 0.64
N TYR A 6 -11.81 -0.57 0.79
CA TYR A 6 -12.04 0.74 1.39
C TYR A 6 -11.63 0.77 2.87
N ASP A 7 -11.97 -0.27 3.62
CA ASP A 7 -11.62 -0.37 5.05
C ASP A 7 -10.11 -0.45 5.23
N ALA A 8 -9.41 -1.21 4.37
CA ALA A 8 -7.96 -1.31 4.39
C ALA A 8 -7.29 0.04 4.09
N VAL A 9 -7.63 0.69 2.97
CA VAL A 9 -7.07 2.00 2.61
C VAL A 9 -7.36 3.04 3.68
N THR A 10 -8.59 3.09 4.21
CA THR A 10 -8.96 4.00 5.31
C THR A 10 -8.11 3.75 6.55
N THR A 11 -7.83 2.48 6.87
CA THR A 11 -6.95 2.12 8.01
C THR A 11 -5.52 2.59 7.78
N LEU A 12 -4.97 2.36 6.57
CA LEU A 12 -3.60 2.76 6.23
C LEU A 12 -3.44 4.29 6.28
N GLU A 13 -4.40 5.03 5.74
CA GLU A 13 -4.42 6.50 5.79
C GLU A 13 -4.55 7.01 7.23
N SER A 14 -5.43 6.41 8.03
CA SER A 14 -5.65 6.80 9.43
C SER A 14 -4.43 6.53 10.31
N LYS A 15 -3.61 5.53 9.97
CA LYS A 15 -2.32 5.26 10.62
C LYS A 15 -1.22 6.26 10.24
N GLY A 16 -1.44 7.11 9.24
CA GLY A 16 -0.42 8.05 8.75
C GLY A 16 0.72 7.38 7.99
N CYS A 17 0.45 6.23 7.36
CA CYS A 17 1.46 5.52 6.58
C CYS A 17 1.85 6.27 5.31
N ASP A 18 3.08 6.00 4.84
CA ASP A 18 3.65 6.64 3.68
C ASP A 18 2.72 6.44 2.47
N TRP A 19 2.49 7.53 1.76
CA TRP A 19 1.65 7.54 0.57
C TRP A 19 2.19 6.58 -0.51
N GLU A 20 3.51 6.39 -0.62
CA GLU A 20 4.10 5.43 -1.56
C GLU A 20 3.75 3.99 -1.19
N TYR A 21 3.77 3.67 0.11
CA TYR A 21 3.32 2.38 0.63
C TYR A 21 1.83 2.17 0.32
N ILE A 22 0.97 3.15 0.59
CA ILE A 22 -0.47 3.05 0.31
C ILE A 22 -0.73 2.84 -1.18
N GLN A 23 -0.01 3.57 -2.03
CA GLN A 23 -0.15 3.43 -3.48
C GLN A 23 0.35 2.09 -4.01
N GLY A 24 1.45 1.56 -3.45
CA GLY A 24 1.89 0.20 -3.68
C GLY A 24 0.80 -0.79 -3.33
N TRP A 25 0.25 -0.68 -2.12
CA TRP A 25 -0.80 -1.55 -1.60
C TRP A 25 -2.05 -1.59 -2.48
N ILE A 26 -2.51 -0.41 -2.93
CA ILE A 26 -3.63 -0.31 -3.87
C ILE A 26 -3.30 -1.00 -5.20
N GLY A 27 -2.07 -0.81 -5.71
CA GLY A 27 -1.59 -1.45 -6.94
C GLY A 27 -1.59 -2.97 -6.86
N GLY A 28 -1.00 -3.52 -5.79
CA GLY A 28 -0.94 -4.96 -5.56
C GLY A 28 -2.32 -5.58 -5.34
N TYR A 29 -3.19 -4.92 -4.57
CA TYR A 29 -4.55 -5.40 -4.31
C TYR A 29 -5.39 -5.51 -5.58
N LEU A 30 -5.25 -4.54 -6.50
CA LEU A 30 -5.97 -4.51 -7.77
C LEU A 30 -5.30 -5.34 -8.88
N GLY A 31 -4.08 -5.85 -8.64
CA GLY A 31 -3.29 -6.56 -9.66
C GLY A 31 -2.85 -5.66 -10.82
N ASN A 32 -2.64 -4.38 -10.55
CA ASN A 32 -2.14 -3.43 -11.54
C ASN A 32 -0.65 -3.71 -11.83
N PRO A 33 -0.15 -3.50 -13.06
CA PRO A 33 1.28 -3.49 -13.31
C PRO A 33 2.00 -2.52 -12.35
N LYS A 34 3.19 -2.91 -11.90
CA LYS A 34 4.07 -2.01 -11.13
C LYS A 34 4.35 -0.74 -11.94
N ARG A 35 4.56 0.37 -11.24
CA ARG A 35 4.96 1.66 -11.83
C ARG A 35 6.30 1.56 -12.57
N GLU A 36 6.66 2.61 -13.30
CA GLU A 36 7.96 2.69 -13.94
C GLU A 36 9.09 2.59 -12.90
N GLU A 37 10.20 1.90 -13.23
CA GLU A 37 11.33 1.63 -12.33
C GLU A 37 11.84 2.90 -11.61
N GLN A 38 11.83 4.05 -12.28
CA GLN A 38 12.25 5.34 -11.71
C GLN A 38 11.33 5.89 -10.61
N ARG A 39 10.11 5.35 -10.47
CA ARG A 39 9.08 5.76 -9.51
C ARG A 39 8.82 4.69 -8.46
N ILE A 40 9.57 3.59 -8.51
CA ILE A 40 9.55 2.55 -7.50
C ILE A 40 10.56 2.93 -6.41
N ASN A 41 10.15 2.75 -5.16
CA ASN A 41 11.01 2.87 -3.99
C ASN A 41 10.63 1.78 -2.97
N ASP A 42 11.42 1.64 -1.91
CA ASP A 42 11.25 0.58 -0.91
C ASP A 42 9.85 0.58 -0.29
N ALA A 43 9.26 1.76 -0.04
CA ALA A 43 7.91 1.90 0.51
C ALA A 43 6.86 1.37 -0.47
N TYR A 44 6.96 1.75 -1.74
CA TYR A 44 6.06 1.29 -2.80
C TYR A 44 6.17 -0.23 -3.03
N GLU A 45 7.38 -0.79 -3.07
CA GLU A 45 7.57 -2.23 -3.25
C GLU A 45 6.96 -3.03 -2.10
N ALA A 46 7.26 -2.63 -0.86
CA ALA A 46 6.69 -3.27 0.33
C ALA A 46 5.15 -3.18 0.32
N GLY A 47 4.62 -1.99 0.00
CA GLY A 47 3.19 -1.79 -0.15
C GLY A 47 2.58 -2.72 -1.19
N TYR A 48 3.22 -2.85 -2.36
CA TYR A 48 2.72 -3.68 -3.45
C TYR A 48 2.62 -5.16 -3.07
N GLU A 49 3.66 -5.73 -2.46
CA GLU A 49 3.66 -7.12 -1.98
C GLU A 49 2.60 -7.36 -0.89
N ASP A 50 2.46 -6.40 0.03
CA ASP A 50 1.43 -6.44 1.07
C ASP A 50 0.01 -6.28 0.48
N GLY A 51 -0.14 -5.52 -0.61
CA GLY A 51 -1.38 -5.38 -1.36
C GLY A 51 -1.82 -6.69 -2.02
N GLU A 52 -0.89 -7.40 -2.68
CA GLU A 52 -1.15 -8.71 -3.29
C GLU A 52 -1.61 -9.75 -2.26
N SER A 53 -1.02 -9.70 -1.06
CA SER A 53 -1.37 -10.57 0.07
C SER A 53 -2.52 -10.06 0.94
N LYS A 54 -3.03 -8.84 0.67
CA LYS A 54 -4.08 -8.15 1.43
C LYS A 54 -3.73 -7.90 2.90
N ASN A 55 -2.44 -7.70 3.18
CA ASN A 55 -1.89 -7.46 4.51
C ASN A 55 -1.76 -5.96 4.78
N THR A 56 -2.19 -5.47 5.95
CA THR A 56 -2.03 -4.06 6.36
C THR A 56 -1.15 -3.87 7.59
N ASP A 57 -0.62 -4.95 8.17
CA ASP A 57 0.09 -4.92 9.45
C ASP A 57 1.48 -4.27 9.32
N ASN A 58 2.11 -4.37 8.14
CA ASN A 58 3.43 -3.80 7.88
C ASN A 58 3.44 -2.27 7.72
N CYS A 59 2.26 -1.64 7.64
CA CYS A 59 2.07 -0.18 7.59
C CYS A 59 2.86 0.54 8.70
N ASP A 60 2.95 -0.06 9.88
CA ASP A 60 3.59 0.57 11.05
C ASP A 60 5.08 0.87 10.82
N LYS A 61 5.75 0.16 9.90
CA LYS A 61 7.15 0.42 9.50
C LYS A 61 7.30 1.64 8.57
N TRP A 62 6.21 2.09 8.00
CA TRP A 62 6.14 3.14 6.97
C TRP A 62 5.35 4.36 7.45
N ILE A 63 5.07 4.52 8.75
CA ILE A 63 4.44 5.72 9.30
C ILE A 63 5.42 6.90 9.15
N LYS A 64 5.00 8.00 8.51
CA LYS A 64 5.82 9.20 8.43
C LYS A 64 5.92 9.86 9.81
N SER A 65 7.15 10.06 10.27
CA SER A 65 7.47 10.81 11.50
C SER A 65 7.25 12.31 11.34
#